data_AF-A0A653AMA0-F1
#
_entry.id   AF-A0A653AMA0-F1
#
_cell.length_a   1.000
_cell.length_b   1.000
_cell.length_c   1.000
_cell.angle_alpha   90.00
_cell.angle_beta   90.00
_cell.angle_gamma   90.00
#
_symmetry.space_group_name_H-M   'P 1'
#
loop_
_entity.id
_entity.type
_entity.pdbx_description
1 polymer ?
#
loop_
_entity_poly.entity_id
_entity_poly.type
_entity_poly.pdbx_seq_one_letter_code
_entity_poly.pdbx_strand_id
1 'polypeptide(L)'
;MPLQISMQFNIVFFSILAGIITGILFDMYRIIRGLSNFKAVMIVEDILFWILASIIVFTFLLYTNYAFLTPYVYIFICCTILLYMIFISKYFYSIEKFILDIIY
;
A
#
# COMPACT_ATOMS: atom_id res chain seq x y z
N MET A 1 12.30 13.14 26.38
CA MET A 1 12.15 11.86 27.13
C MET A 1 11.98 10.75 26.11
N PRO A 2 12.63 9.58 26.25
CA PRO A 2 12.42 8.47 25.32
C PRO A 2 10.93 8.09 25.31
N LEU A 3 10.40 7.81 24.11
CA LEU A 3 9.01 7.37 23.96
C LEU A 3 8.80 6.08 24.75
N GLN A 4 7.64 5.93 25.38
CA GLN A 4 7.28 4.70 26.08
C GLN A 4 7.35 3.51 25.13
N ILE A 5 7.88 2.37 25.59
CA ILE A 5 8.12 1.20 24.73
C ILE A 5 6.85 0.73 24.01
N SER A 6 5.70 0.82 24.69
CA SER A 6 4.37 0.53 24.13
C SER A 6 4.03 1.39 22.92
N MET A 7 4.38 2.67 22.95
CA MET A 7 4.15 3.59 21.82
C MET A 7 5.07 3.24 20.64
N GLN A 8 6.32 2.85 20.91
CA GLN A 8 7.25 2.43 19.84
C GLN A 8 6.75 1.15 19.14
N PHE A 9 6.24 0.18 19.89
CA PHE A 9 5.62 -1.02 19.33
C PHE A 9 4.41 -0.69 18.45
N ASN A 10 3.53 0.19 18.92
CA ASN A 10 2.37 0.63 18.14
C ASN A 10 2.81 1.30 16.83
N ILE A 11 3.86 2.13 16.87
CA ILE A 11 4.37 2.79 15.67
C ILE A 11 4.85 1.80 14.63
N VAL A 12 5.61 0.79 15.04
CA VAL A 12 6.05 -0.28 14.13
C VAL A 12 4.84 -1.06 13.60
N PHE A 13 3.90 -1.44 14.46
CA PHE A 13 2.72 -2.19 14.06
C PHE A 13 1.86 -1.44 13.03
N PHE A 14 1.56 -0.16 13.26
CA PHE A 14 0.80 0.66 12.32
C PHE A 14 1.59 0.96 11.03
N SER A 15 2.92 1.07 11.09
CA SER A 15 3.74 1.21 9.88
C SER A 15 3.66 -0.03 8.98
N ILE A 16 3.64 -1.24 9.56
CA ILE A 16 3.44 -2.48 8.82
C ILE A 16 2.03 -2.50 8.22
N LEU A 17 1.00 -2.18 9.01
CA LEU A 17 -0.38 -2.11 8.50
C LEU A 17 -0.53 -1.12 7.35
N ALA A 18 0.09 0.05 7.44
CA ALA A 18 0.09 1.04 6.36
C ALA A 18 0.74 0.49 5.08
N GLY A 19 1.86 -0.25 5.21
CA GLY A 19 2.49 -0.94 4.10
C GLY A 19 1.60 -2.00 3.46
N ILE A 20 0.86 -2.78 4.26
CA ILE A 20 -0.11 -3.77 3.75
C ILE A 20 -1.26 -3.08 3.01
N ILE A 21 -1.83 -2.02 3.58
CA ILE A 21 -2.90 -1.23 2.95
C ILE A 21 -2.43 -0.71 1.59
N THR A 22 -1.21 -0.17 1.53
CA THR A 22 -0.63 0.32 0.27
C THR A 22 -0.45 -0.80 -0.75
N GLY A 23 -0.01 -1.98 -0.32
CA GLY A 23 0.12 -3.15 -1.19
C GLY A 23 -1.22 -3.59 -1.79
N ILE A 24 -2.29 -3.64 -0.98
CA ILE A 24 -3.64 -3.98 -1.43
C ILE A 24 -4.16 -2.93 -2.44
N LEU A 25 -3.97 -1.65 -2.14
CA LEU A 25 -4.33 -0.56 -3.06
C LEU A 25 -3.59 -0.69 -4.40
N PHE A 26 -2.32 -1.10 -4.36
CA PHE A 26 -1.52 -1.31 -5.56
C PHE A 26 -2.00 -2.49 -6.40
N ASP A 27 -2.39 -3.61 -5.79
CA ASP A 27 -2.99 -4.74 -6.53
C ASP A 27 -4.29 -4.31 -7.23
N MET A 28 -5.19 -3.59 -6.54
CA MET A 28 -6.41 -3.04 -7.17
C MET A 28 -6.09 -2.09 -8.34
N TYR A 29 -5.10 -1.23 -8.16
CA TYR A 29 -4.63 -0.32 -9.21
C TYR A 29 -4.10 -1.07 -10.43
N ARG A 30 -3.37 -2.17 -10.23
CA ARG A 30 -2.83 -3.00 -11.32
C ARG A 30 -3.93 -3.54 -12.23
N ILE A 31 -5.09 -3.91 -11.68
CA ILE A 31 -6.25 -4.36 -12.47
C ILE A 31 -6.76 -3.23 -13.36
N ILE A 32 -6.99 -2.04 -12.78
CA ILE A 32 -7.52 -0.87 -13.49
C ILE A 32 -6.58 -0.49 -14.64
N ARG A 33 -5.27 -0.47 -14.37
CA ARG A 33 -4.25 -0.20 -15.38
C ARG A 33 -4.24 -1.24 -16.50
N GLY A 34 -4.53 -2.51 -16.21
CA GLY A 34 -4.64 -3.58 -17.21
C GLY A 34 -5.78 -3.39 -18.21
N LEU A 35 -6.79 -2.57 -17.89
CA LEU A 35 -7.93 -2.27 -18.76
C LEU A 35 -7.65 -1.08 -19.70
N SER A 36 -6.63 -0.27 -19.41
CA SER A 36 -6.31 0.96 -20.16
C SER A 36 -5.29 0.69 -21.26
N ASN A 37 -5.68 0.91 -22.53
CA ASN A 37 -4.80 0.68 -23.68
C ASN A 37 -3.92 1.88 -24.06
N PHE A 38 -4.19 3.08 -23.54
CA PHE A 38 -3.52 4.32 -23.96
C PHE A 38 -2.40 4.73 -23.00
N LYS A 39 -1.18 4.91 -23.53
CA LYS A 39 0.01 5.28 -22.75
C LYS A 39 -0.14 6.56 -21.92
N ALA A 40 -0.78 7.59 -22.48
CA ALA A 40 -0.99 8.84 -21.77
C ALA A 40 -1.94 8.67 -20.57
N VAL A 41 -2.99 7.86 -20.72
CA VAL A 41 -3.97 7.58 -19.66
C VAL A 41 -3.30 6.80 -18.53
N MET A 42 -2.49 5.79 -18.84
CA MET A 42 -1.74 5.03 -17.83
C MET A 42 -0.83 5.91 -16.96
N ILE A 43 -0.15 6.91 -17.56
CA ILE A 43 0.71 7.83 -16.80
C ILE A 43 -0.12 8.69 -15.84
N VAL A 44 -1.26 9.20 -16.31
CA VAL A 44 -2.17 10.00 -15.48
C VAL A 44 -2.74 9.15 -14.33
N GLU A 45 -3.14 7.91 -14.62
CA GLU A 45 -3.61 6.95 -13.63
C GLU A 45 -2.54 6.62 -12.59
N ASP A 46 -1.28 6.37 -12.99
CA ASP A 46 -0.16 6.12 -12.09
C ASP A 46 0.04 7.32 -11.13
N ILE A 47 0.05 8.55 -11.66
CA ILE A 47 0.24 9.77 -10.85
C ILE A 47 -0.91 9.96 -9.87
N LEU A 48 -2.16 9.82 -10.33
CA LEU A 48 -3.34 9.95 -9.48
C LEU A 48 -3.35 8.89 -8.38
N PHE A 49 -2.98 7.65 -8.71
CA PHE A 49 -2.87 6.56 -7.75
C PHE A 49 -1.84 6.86 -6.66
N TRP A 50 -0.61 7.25 -7.03
CA TRP A 50 0.43 7.53 -6.04
C TRP A 50 0.09 8.71 -5.14
N ILE A 51 -0.59 9.74 -5.66
CA ILE A 51 -1.10 10.86 -4.85
C ILE A 51 -2.15 10.35 -3.85
N LEU A 52 -3.12 9.58 -4.32
CA LEU A 52 -4.20 9.04 -3.50
C LEU A 52 -3.65 8.10 -2.41
N ALA A 53 -2.78 7.15 -2.79
CA ALA A 53 -2.12 6.24 -1.87
C ALA A 53 -1.31 6.98 -0.80
N SER A 54 -0.57 8.02 -1.20
CA SER A 54 0.18 8.87 -0.27
C SER A 54 -0.75 9.56 0.72
N ILE A 55 -1.87 10.15 0.27
CA ILE A 55 -2.85 10.80 1.15
C ILE A 55 -3.46 9.80 2.13
N ILE A 56 -3.85 8.60 1.67
CA ILE A 56 -4.42 7.56 2.53
C ILE A 56 -3.41 7.14 3.60
N VAL A 57 -2.19 6.77 3.19
CA VAL A 57 -1.13 6.32 4.12
C VAL A 57 -0.78 7.44 5.10
N PHE A 58 -0.61 8.66 4.61
CA PHE A 58 -0.28 9.81 5.45
C PHE A 58 -1.37 10.07 6.48
N THR A 59 -2.64 10.10 6.06
CA THR A 59 -3.79 10.31 6.95
C THR A 59 -3.88 9.19 7.99
N PHE A 60 -3.73 7.94 7.55
CA PHE A 60 -3.75 6.78 8.44
C PHE A 60 -2.65 6.86 9.51
N LEU A 61 -1.42 7.21 9.11
CA LEU A 61 -0.30 7.38 10.04
C LEU A 61 -0.52 8.57 10.99
N LEU A 62 -1.13 9.66 10.54
CA LEU A 62 -1.41 10.82 11.37
C LEU A 62 -2.36 10.48 12.51
N TYR A 63 -3.42 9.72 12.24
CA TYR A 63 -4.37 9.25 13.25
C TYR A 63 -3.81 8.17 14.18
N THR A 64 -2.95 7.27 13.69
CA THR A 64 -2.50 6.09 14.43
C THR A 64 -1.18 6.27 15.18
N ASN A 65 -0.25 7.05 14.63
CA ASN A 65 1.10 7.23 15.18
C ASN A 65 1.28 8.52 15.98
N TYR A 66 0.20 9.18 16.40
CA TYR A 66 0.27 10.45 17.12
C TYR A 66 1.12 11.50 16.39
N ALA A 67 1.06 11.52 15.05
CA ALA A 67 1.88 12.35 14.16
C ALA A 67 3.41 12.14 14.24
N PHE A 68 3.91 11.07 14.87
CA PHE A 68 5.34 10.72 14.84
C PHE A 68 5.71 10.04 13.51
N LEU A 69 6.11 10.85 12.53
CA LEU A 69 6.54 10.42 11.19
C LEU A 69 8.08 10.36 11.08
N THR A 70 8.67 9.37 11.75
CA THR A 70 10.13 9.20 11.81
C THR A 70 10.64 8.35 10.64
N PRO A 71 11.92 8.46 10.21
CA PRO A 71 12.46 7.72 9.05
C PRO A 71 12.27 6.20 9.12
N TYR A 72 12.33 5.59 10.31
CA TYR A 72 12.12 4.15 10.47
C TYR A 72 10.70 3.70 10.09
N VAL A 73 9.67 4.55 10.25
CA VAL A 73 8.28 4.26 9.86
C VAL A 73 8.20 4.02 8.35
N TYR A 74 8.84 4.88 7.57
CA TYR A 74 8.89 4.75 6.11
C TYR A 74 9.69 3.52 5.68
N ILE A 75 10.77 3.16 6.39
CA ILE A 75 11.54 1.93 6.11
C ILE A 75 10.67 0.69 6.29
N PHE A 76 9.90 0.61 7.39
CA PHE A 76 8.98 -0.50 7.62
C PHE A 76 7.87 -0.56 6.57
N ILE A 77 7.27 0.59 6.22
CA ILE A 77 6.27 0.66 5.13
C ILE A 77 6.85 0.11 3.83
N CYS A 78 8.02 0.60 3.40
CA CYS A 78 8.68 0.12 2.19
C CYS A 78 8.99 -1.39 2.26
N CYS A 79 9.53 -1.87 3.38
CA CYS A 79 9.84 -3.28 3.58
C CYS A 79 8.58 -4.15 3.50
N THR A 80 7.48 -3.72 4.13
CA THR A 80 6.22 -4.44 4.12
C THR A 80 5.57 -4.43 2.73
N ILE A 81 5.62 -3.31 2.00
CA ILE A 81 5.17 -3.26 0.60
C ILE A 81 5.97 -4.26 -0.24
N LEU A 82 7.30 -4.28 -0.13
CA LEU A 82 8.14 -5.23 -0.88
C LEU A 82 7.81 -6.69 -0.54
N LEU A 83 7.65 -7.00 0.75
CA LEU A 83 7.23 -8.33 1.20
C LEU A 83 5.85 -8.70 0.66
N TYR A 84 4.90 -7.77 0.72
CA TYR A 84 3.56 -7.97 0.17
C TYR A 84 3.62 -8.28 -1.33
N MET A 85 4.41 -7.52 -2.09
CA MET A 85 4.58 -7.73 -3.53
C MET A 85 5.22 -9.08 -3.88
N ILE A 86 6.16 -9.57 -3.07
CA ILE A 86 6.85 -10.84 -3.31
C ILE A 86 5.96 -12.04 -2.97
N PHE A 87 5.31 -11.99 -1.81
CA PHE A 87 4.59 -13.14 -1.25
C PHE A 87 3.10 -13.14 -1.60
N ILE A 88 2.41 -12.01 -1.45
CA ILE A 88 0.94 -11.95 -1.48
C ILE A 88 0.42 -11.63 -2.89
N SER A 89 1.11 -10.75 -3.63
CA SER A 89 0.66 -10.33 -4.96
C SER A 89 0.53 -11.49 -5.96
N LYS A 90 1.32 -12.57 -5.81
CA LYS A 90 1.16 -13.80 -6.63
C LYS A 90 -0.18 -14.49 -6.41
N TYR A 91 -0.66 -14.54 -5.17
CA TYR A 91 -1.95 -15.15 -4.84
C TYR A 91 -3.10 -14.27 -5.32
N PHE A 92 -3.02 -12.95 -5.11
CA PHE A 92 -4.03 -12.00 -5.57
C PHE A 92 -4.20 -12.01 -7.08
N TYR A 93 -3.09 -11.97 -7.84
CA TYR A 93 -3.16 -12.06 -9.30
C TYR A 93 -3.79 -13.37 -9.78
N SER A 94 -3.49 -14.49 -9.11
CA SER A 94 -4.11 -15.79 -9.43
C SER A 94 -5.61 -15.80 -9.16
N ILE A 95 -6.06 -15.16 -8.08
CA ILE A 95 -7.48 -15.04 -7.71
C ILE A 95 -8.21 -14.12 -8.69
N GLU A 96 -7.63 -12.98 -9.03
CA GLU A 96 -8.21 -12.02 -9.97
C GLU A 96 -8.43 -12.64 -11.35
N LYS A 97 -7.44 -13.37 -11.85
CA LYS A 97 -7.56 -14.08 -13.12
C LYS A 97 -8.65 -15.15 -13.08
N PHE A 98 -8.73 -15.90 -11.99
CA PHE A 98 -9.78 -16.90 -11.79
C PHE A 98 -11.19 -16.28 -11.75
N ILE A 99 -11.35 -15.10 -11.12
CA ILE A 99 -12.61 -14.37 -11.10
C ILE A 99 -13.00 -13.89 -12.50
N LEU A 100 -12.04 -13.39 -13.28
CA LEU A 100 -12.29 -12.97 -14.66
C LEU A 100 -12.70 -14.15 -15.56
N ASP A 101 -12.03 -15.30 -15.43
CA ASP A 101 -12.38 -16.54 -16.16
C ASP A 101 -13.75 -17.11 -15.76
N ILE A 102 -14.29 -16.77 -14.60
CA ILE A 102 -15.66 -17.15 -14.19
C ILE A 102 -16.70 -16.21 -14.79
N ILE A 103 -16.37 -14.93 -14.93
CA ILE A 103 -17.31 -13.89 -15.36
C ILE A 103 -17.43 -13.84 -16.89
N TYR A 104 -16.40 -14.23 -17.63
CA TYR A 104 -16.32 -14.16 -19.09
C TYR A 104 -16.19 -15.55 -19.73
#